data_AF-A0A5P8WEQ7-F1
#
_entry.id   AF-A0A5P8WEQ7-F1
#
_cell.length_a   1.000
_cell.length_b   1.000
_cell.length_c   1.000
_cell.angle_alpha   90.00
_cell.angle_beta   90.00
_cell.angle_gamma   90.00
#
_symmetry.space_group_name_H-M   'P 1'
#
loop_
_entity.id
_entity.type
_entity.pdbx_description
1 polymer ?
#
loop_
_entity_poly.entity_id
_entity_poly.type
_entity_poly.pdbx_seq_one_letter_code
_entity_poly.pdbx_strand_id
1 'polypeptide(L)' 'MYHRQLAELMGVKTCTVDRWSNQTRRVTERTLKELNRLHHLLSQNPQLREQYVKPFSKVS' A
#
# COMPACT_ATOMS: atom_id res chain seq x y z
N MET A 1 -9.00 3.29 -1.83
CA MET A 1 -7.59 2.83 -1.97
C MET A 1 -7.09 2.43 -0.59
N TYR A 2 -6.41 1.30 -0.43
CA TYR A 2 -6.06 0.69 0.87
C TYR A 2 -4.71 1.21 1.42
N HIS A 3 -4.60 2.54 1.56
CA HIS A 3 -3.33 3.20 1.89
C HIS A 3 -2.72 2.75 3.22
N ARG A 4 -3.56 2.49 4.22
CA ARG A 4 -3.12 1.99 5.53
C ARG A 4 -2.44 0.63 5.40
N GLN A 5 -3.03 -0.30 4.67
CA GLN A 5 -2.49 -1.65 4.46
C GLN A 5 -1.19 -1.60 3.65
N LEU A 6 -1.12 -0.74 2.63
CA LEU A 6 0.14 -0.51 1.89
C LEU A 6 1.24 0.05 2.80
N ALA A 7 0.88 0.95 3.71
CA ALA A 7 1.81 1.55 4.66
C ALA A 7 2.35 0.51 5.64
N GLU A 8 1.46 -0.35 6.17
CA GLU A 8 1.79 -1.47 7.04
C GLU A 8 2.73 -2.48 6.33
N LEU A 9 2.43 -2.85 5.08
CA LEU A 9 3.27 -3.77 4.29
C LEU A 9 4.66 -3.20 3.97
N MET A 10 4.74 -1.89 3.75
CA MET A 10 5.98 -1.20 3.42
C MET A 10 6.78 -0.76 4.67
N GLY A 11 6.21 -0.89 5.87
CA GLY A 11 6.81 -0.36 7.10
C GLY A 11 6.96 1.17 7.09
N VAL A 12 6.09 1.87 6.35
CA VAL A 12 6.10 3.34 6.26
C VAL A 12 4.88 3.95 6.91
N LYS A 13 4.89 5.26 7.13
CA LYS A 13 3.70 5.98 7.60
C LYS A 13 2.65 6.06 6.49
N THR A 14 1.37 6.00 6.87
CA THR A 14 0.24 6.17 5.93
C THR A 14 0.34 7.46 5.14
N CYS A 15 0.82 8.55 5.77
CA CYS A 15 1.04 9.83 5.09
C CYS A 15 2.04 9.75 3.92
N THR A 16 2.98 8.80 3.95
CA THR A 16 3.93 8.57 2.85
C THR A 16 3.21 7.93 1.66
N VAL A 17 2.30 6.99 1.94
CA VAL A 17 1.45 6.38 0.91
C VAL A 17 0.43 7.38 0.36
N ASP A 18 -0.14 8.24 1.20
CA ASP A 18 -1.01 9.33 0.75
C ASP A 18 -0.28 10.30 -0.19
N ARG A 19 0.96 10.67 0.14
CA ARG A 19 1.81 11.49 -0.73
C ARG A 19 2.11 10.80 -2.05
N TRP A 20 2.40 9.49 -2.02
CA TRP A 20 2.63 8.70 -3.24
C TRP A 20 1.37 8.65 -4.11
N SER A 21 0.21 8.36 -3.52
CA SER A 21 -1.08 8.30 -4.22
C SER A 21 -1.46 9.63 -4.86
N ASN A 22 -1.18 10.74 -4.15
CA ASN A 22 -1.35 12.10 -4.65
C ASN A 22 -0.20 12.60 -5.54
N GLN A 23 0.72 11.71 -5.96
CA GLN A 23 1.88 12.03 -6.82
C GLN A 23 2.72 13.23 -6.32
N THR A 24 2.82 13.38 -5.00
CA THR A 24 3.51 14.51 -4.37
C THR A 24 5.03 14.28 -4.37
N ARG A 25 5.81 15.30 -4.76
CA ARG A 25 7.30 15.29 -4.85
C ARG A 25 8.07 14.98 -3.54
N ARG A 26 7.39 14.77 -2.41
CA ARG A 26 8.02 14.55 -1.09
C ARG A 26 8.29 13.07 -0.76
N VAL A 27 8.18 12.16 -1.73
CA VAL A 27 8.49 10.74 -1.58
C VAL A 27 9.82 10.46 -2.27
N THR A 28 10.72 9.73 -1.61
CA THR A 28 12.00 9.35 -2.21
C THR A 28 11.77 8.43 -3.41
N GLU A 29 12.66 8.48 -4.40
CA GLU A 29 12.54 7.60 -5.58
C GLU A 29 12.51 6.11 -5.22
N ARG A 30 13.27 5.72 -4.19
CA ARG A 30 13.27 4.36 -3.67
C ARG A 30 11.89 3.95 -3.19
N THR A 31 11.30 4.74 -2.28
CA THR A 31 9.97 4.43 -1.73
C THR A 31 8.89 4.48 -2.81
N LEU A 32 9.02 5.37 -3.79
CA LEU A 32 8.10 5.43 -4.93
C LEU A 32 8.17 4.18 -5.81
N LYS A 33 9.39 3.70 -6.13
CA LYS A 33 9.58 2.45 -6.88
C LYS A 33 9.02 1.24 -6.13
N GLU A 34 9.28 1.13 -4.83
CA GLU A 34 8.79 0.03 -4.01
C GLU A 34 7.26 0.05 -3.88
N LEU A 35 6.65 1.23 -3.65
CA LEU A 35 5.19 1.39 -3.61
C LEU A 35 4.53 1.05 -4.94
N ASN A 36 5.09 1.50 -6.06
CA ASN A 36 4.60 1.15 -7.39
C ASN A 36 4.68 -0.36 -7.65
N ARG A 37 5.80 -0.99 -7.28
CA ARG A 37 5.98 -2.45 -7.43
C ARG A 37 4.95 -3.22 -6.60
N LEU A 38 4.77 -2.84 -5.33
CA LEU A 38 3.81 -3.48 -4.45
C LEU A 38 2.38 -3.28 -4.95
N HIS A 39 2.03 -2.05 -5.35
CA HIS A 39 0.71 -1.74 -5.91
C HIS A 39 0.43 -2.56 -7.18
N HIS A 40 1.42 -2.66 -8.07
CA HIS A 40 1.31 -3.45 -9.29
C HIS A 40 1.09 -4.94 -8.98
N LEU A 41 1.88 -5.53 -8.06
CA LEU A 41 1.72 -6.93 -7.65
C LEU A 41 0.31 -7.21 -7.11
N LEU A 42 -0.22 -6.33 -6.26
CA LEU A 42 -1.57 -6.47 -5.71
C LEU A 42 -2.66 -6.25 -6.77
N SER A 43 -2.41 -5.40 -7.77
CA SER A 43 -3.33 -5.22 -8.90
C SER A 43 -3.40 -6.45 -9.80
N GLN A 44 -2.27 -7.13 -10.00
CA GLN A 44 -2.20 -8.36 -10.80
C GLN A 44 -2.71 -9.59 -10.05
N ASN A 45 -2.77 -9.53 -8.71
CA ASN A 45 -3.22 -10.64 -7.87
C ASN A 45 -4.40 -10.21 -6.98
N PRO A 46 -5.63 -10.15 -7.51
CA PRO A 46 -6.81 -9.70 -6.77
C PRO A 46 -7.08 -10.53 -5.50
N GLN A 47 -6.83 -11.84 -5.55
CA GLN A 47 -7.00 -12.74 -4.40
C GLN A 47 -6.06 -12.37 -3.25
N LEU A 48 -4.78 -12.10 -3.57
CA LEU A 48 -3.78 -11.64 -2.61
C LEU A 48 -4.19 -10.28 -2.03
N ARG A 49 -4.63 -9.36 -2.90
CA ARG A 49 -5.14 -8.04 -2.49
C ARG A 49 -6.31 -8.17 -1.52
N GLU A 50 -7.28 -9.04 -1.78
CA GLU A 50 -8.43 -9.22 -0.89
C GLU A 50 -8.03 -9.78 0.47
N GLN A 51 -7.04 -10.67 0.55
CA GLN A 51 -6.53 -11.18 1.83
C GLN A 51 -5.90 -10.08 2.68
N TYR A 52 -5.16 -9.16 2.06
CA TYR A 52 -4.54 -8.03 2.77
C TYR A 52 -5.49 -6.87 3.05
N VAL A 53 -6.45 -6.63 2.16
CA VAL A 53 -7.42 -5.52 2.28
C VAL A 53 -8.57 -5.87 3.20
N LYS A 54 -8.94 -7.16 3.31
CA LYS A 54 -9.95 -7.56 4.29
C LYS A 54 -9.46 -7.12 5.67
N PRO A 55 -10.25 -6.28 6.38
CA PRO A 55 -9.99 -6.12 7.80
C PRO A 55 -10.00 -7.54 8.37
N PHE A 56 -9.00 -7.89 9.17
CA PHE A 56 -9.12 -9.08 10.02
C PHE A 56 -10.39 -8.86 10.84
N SER A 57 -11.52 -9.40 10.36
CA SER A 57 -12.70 -9.57 11.16
C SER A 57 -12.21 -10.43 12.30
N LYS A 58 -11.95 -9.80 13.45
CA LYS A 58 -11.61 -10.47 14.68
C LYS A 58 -12.63 -11.60 14.81
N VAL A 59 -12.13 -12.82 14.74
CA VAL A 59 -12.87 -13.99 15.20
C VAL A 59 -13.30 -13.62 16.62
N SER A 60 -14.62 -13.47 16.81
CA SER A 60 -15.23 -13.20 18.11
C SER A 60 -15.05 -14.39 19.04
#